data_AF-A0A5J4QN32-F1
#
_entry.id   AF-A0A5J4QN32-F1
#
_cell.length_a   1.000
_cell.length_b   1.000
_cell.length_c   1.000
_cell.angle_alpha   90.00
_cell.angle_beta   90.00
_cell.angle_gamma   90.00
#
_symmetry.space_group_name_H-M   'P 1'
#
loop_
_entity.id
_entity.type
_entity.pdbx_description
1 polymer ?
#
loop_
_entity_poly.entity_id
_entity_poly.type
_entity_poly.pdbx_seq_one_letter_code
_entity_poly.pdbx_strand_id
1 'polypeptide(L)'
;QKIDSIRQKIKKQDCTAILLPALDEIAWTLNLRGNDVTHNPVIVSYLLITADETIFFIDPAKITEKVRLYLQNLQVNIHDYQTIESYLSSLQGYTFLVNPKKTNYQIYSSIHLHCKITWGDSPVSLLKAIRNDQEIAGIHAAMQRDGIALVKFFKWLEEAVPSEKETEISIDKKLSELRAEQPLYMGKSFDTIAGYKEHGAIVHYSATEETCSTLYPKGFLLLDSGAQYLDGTTDITRTLALGDLTEEERTDYTLVLKGHIALACAKFPAGTRGAQLDVLARMPLWRYGMNYLHGTGHGVGHFLNVHEGPQNIRMEENPVVLQPKMLTSNEPGVYKDGDHGIRIENLVLVCNAGEGMYGDYLKFETMTLCPICLKGIIKEMLDTEEINWLNNYHKLVYEKLSPRLSTEECAWLREKTKAL
;
A
#
# COMPACT_ATOMS: atom_id res chain seq x y z
N GLN A 1 1.00 17.68 -19.34
CA GLN A 1 0.81 18.02 -17.91
C GLN A 1 1.85 17.37 -16.99
N LYS A 2 1.86 16.04 -16.78
CA LYS A 2 2.83 15.39 -15.84
C LYS A 2 4.29 15.69 -16.20
N ILE A 3 4.65 15.50 -17.48
CA ILE A 3 5.99 15.84 -18.02
C ILE A 3 6.31 17.32 -17.78
N ASP A 4 5.37 18.23 -18.01
CA ASP A 4 5.57 19.67 -17.80
C ASP A 4 5.80 20.02 -16.32
N SER A 5 5.05 19.38 -15.41
CA SER A 5 5.25 19.52 -13.97
C SER A 5 6.65 19.06 -13.55
N ILE A 6 7.14 17.96 -14.14
CA ILE A 6 8.51 17.46 -13.91
C ILE A 6 9.53 18.48 -14.41
N ARG A 7 9.39 18.98 -15.65
CA ARG A 7 10.24 20.03 -16.23
C ARG A 7 10.31 21.26 -15.34
N GLN A 8 9.17 21.73 -14.82
CA GLN A 8 9.12 22.86 -13.89
C GLN A 8 9.86 22.58 -12.58
N LYS A 9 9.76 21.36 -12.04
CA LYS A 9 10.43 20.98 -10.79
C LYS A 9 11.94 20.87 -10.96
N ILE A 10 12.44 20.27 -12.04
CA ILE A 10 13.89 20.15 -12.29
C ILE A 10 14.51 21.52 -12.62
N LYS A 11 13.77 22.40 -13.32
CA LYS A 11 14.21 23.78 -13.59
C LYS A 11 14.41 24.59 -12.30
N LYS A 12 13.59 24.36 -11.27
CA LYS A 12 13.75 24.99 -9.94
C LYS A 12 14.98 24.48 -9.17
N GLN A 13 15.59 23.38 -9.62
CA GLN A 13 16.83 22.84 -9.08
C GLN A 13 18.02 23.11 -10.03
N ASP A 14 17.88 24.08 -10.93
CA ASP A 14 18.88 24.43 -11.95
C ASP A 14 19.33 23.26 -12.84
N CYS A 15 18.45 22.26 -13.00
CA CYS A 15 18.67 21.10 -13.85
C CYS A 15 17.96 21.26 -15.20
N THR A 16 18.58 20.76 -16.27
CA THR A 16 18.05 20.80 -17.64
C THR A 16 17.63 19.43 -18.16
N ALA A 17 17.97 18.36 -17.45
CA ALA A 17 17.55 17.00 -17.74
C ALA A 17 17.30 16.19 -16.46
N ILE A 18 16.47 15.16 -16.56
CA ILE A 18 16.31 14.13 -15.54
C ILE A 18 16.20 12.77 -16.22
N LEU A 19 16.94 11.80 -15.69
CA LEU A 19 16.79 10.40 -16.05
C LEU A 19 15.96 9.71 -14.96
N LEU A 20 14.86 9.07 -15.35
CA LEU A 20 14.04 8.25 -14.49
C LEU A 20 14.38 6.77 -14.71
N PRO A 21 15.08 6.12 -13.75
CA PRO A 21 15.32 4.67 -13.77
C PRO A 21 14.26 3.88 -13.01
N ALA A 22 13.45 4.54 -12.17
CA ALA A 22 12.44 3.90 -11.34
C ALA A 22 11.18 3.61 -12.18
N LEU A 23 10.84 2.32 -12.34
CA LEU A 23 9.80 1.89 -13.29
C LEU A 23 8.41 2.41 -12.92
N ASP A 24 8.12 2.58 -11.64
CA ASP A 24 6.87 3.16 -11.13
C ASP A 24 6.76 4.65 -11.46
N GLU A 25 7.86 5.39 -11.42
CA GLU A 25 7.90 6.79 -11.84
C GLU A 25 7.68 6.94 -13.35
N ILE A 26 8.25 6.05 -14.16
CA ILE A 26 8.05 6.02 -15.61
C ILE A 26 6.58 5.69 -15.93
N ALA A 27 6.05 4.62 -15.33
CA ALA A 27 4.66 4.19 -15.48
C ALA A 27 3.68 5.29 -15.08
N TRP A 28 3.92 5.99 -13.96
CA TRP A 28 3.10 7.12 -13.54
C TRP A 28 3.21 8.31 -14.51
N THR A 29 4.41 8.63 -14.98
CA THR A 29 4.66 9.80 -15.84
C THR A 29 3.96 9.67 -17.19
N LEU A 30 4.01 8.48 -17.80
CA LEU A 30 3.44 8.21 -19.12
C LEU A 30 2.01 7.67 -19.09
N ASN A 31 1.45 7.37 -17.90
CA ASN A 31 0.21 6.60 -17.74
C ASN A 31 0.23 5.26 -18.49
N LEU A 32 1.38 4.59 -18.47
CA LEU A 32 1.54 3.25 -19.02
C LEU A 32 1.67 2.23 -17.89
N ARG A 33 1.26 0.99 -18.17
CA ARG A 33 1.34 -0.15 -17.25
C ARG A 33 1.80 -1.37 -18.02
N GLY A 34 2.44 -2.29 -17.33
CA GLY A 34 2.93 -3.55 -17.88
C GLY A 34 2.91 -4.64 -16.82
N ASN A 35 3.58 -5.75 -17.11
CA ASN A 35 3.65 -6.92 -16.25
C ASN A 35 5.05 -7.53 -16.23
N ASP A 36 6.08 -6.71 -16.46
CA ASP A 36 7.48 -7.18 -16.46
C ASP A 36 7.97 -7.57 -15.06
N VAL A 37 7.35 -7.02 -14.01
CA VAL A 37 7.68 -7.28 -12.61
C VAL A 37 6.45 -7.86 -11.93
N THR A 38 6.61 -8.99 -11.26
CA THR A 38 5.50 -9.63 -10.53
C THR A 38 4.90 -8.64 -9.52
N HIS A 39 3.56 -8.59 -9.46
CA HIS A 39 2.73 -7.73 -8.61
C HIS A 39 2.79 -6.21 -8.86
N ASN A 40 3.87 -5.70 -9.45
CA ASN A 40 4.05 -4.29 -9.74
C ASN A 40 3.74 -4.07 -11.24
N PRO A 41 2.65 -3.35 -11.60
CA PRO A 41 2.22 -3.20 -12.99
C PRO A 41 3.08 -2.20 -13.78
N VAL A 42 4.38 -2.45 -13.84
CA VAL A 42 5.42 -1.56 -14.41
C VAL A 42 6.10 -2.21 -15.62
N ILE A 43 6.86 -1.41 -16.37
CA ILE A 43 7.54 -1.83 -17.60
C ILE A 43 9.03 -1.51 -17.47
N VAL A 44 9.90 -2.51 -17.69
CA VAL A 44 11.36 -2.34 -17.70
C VAL A 44 11.73 -1.39 -18.83
N SER A 45 12.22 -0.21 -18.45
CA SER A 45 12.44 0.92 -19.34
C SER A 45 13.26 2.02 -18.65
N TYR A 46 13.71 3.01 -19.42
CA TYR A 46 14.19 4.30 -18.92
C TYR A 46 13.40 5.44 -19.55
N LEU A 47 13.22 6.54 -18.81
CA LEU A 47 12.65 7.77 -19.34
C LEU A 47 13.60 8.94 -19.12
N LEU A 48 14.05 9.56 -20.21
CA LEU A 48 14.80 10.81 -20.18
C LEU A 48 13.85 11.96 -20.48
N ILE A 49 13.82 12.97 -19.62
CA ILE A 49 13.07 14.20 -19.85
C ILE A 49 14.05 15.35 -19.85
N THR A 50 14.12 16.09 -20.95
CA THR A 50 14.87 17.34 -21.07
C THR A 50 13.90 18.52 -21.08
N ALA A 51 14.42 19.74 -21.22
CA ALA A 51 13.61 20.94 -21.40
C ALA A 51 12.64 20.81 -22.60
N ASP A 52 13.11 20.20 -23.69
CA ASP A 52 12.40 20.22 -24.98
C ASP A 52 11.92 18.83 -25.42
N GLU A 53 12.58 17.76 -24.99
CA GLU A 53 12.31 16.40 -25.44
C GLU A 53 11.89 15.47 -24.30
N THR A 54 11.25 14.36 -24.66
CA THR A 54 10.99 13.23 -23.76
C THR A 54 11.25 11.94 -24.54
N ILE A 55 12.12 11.09 -23.99
CA ILE A 55 12.66 9.93 -24.70
C ILE A 55 12.47 8.69 -23.82
N PHE A 56 11.69 7.75 -24.34
CA PHE A 56 11.32 6.52 -23.69
C PHE A 56 12.11 5.35 -24.28
N PHE A 57 13.02 4.79 -23.49
CA PHE A 57 13.87 3.67 -23.86
C PHE A 57 13.22 2.37 -23.41
N ILE A 58 12.78 1.56 -24.37
CA ILE A 58 11.99 0.35 -24.13
C ILE A 58 12.26 -0.66 -25.24
N ASP A 59 12.12 -1.95 -24.92
CA ASP A 59 12.11 -3.00 -25.93
C ASP A 59 10.97 -2.76 -26.94
N PRO A 60 11.27 -2.56 -28.25
CA PRO A 60 10.25 -2.29 -29.26
C PRO A 60 9.17 -3.37 -29.35
N ALA A 61 9.45 -4.63 -28.98
CA ALA A 61 8.49 -5.72 -28.98
C ALA A 61 7.34 -5.52 -27.98
N LYS A 62 7.53 -4.68 -26.96
CA LYS A 62 6.52 -4.37 -25.94
C LYS A 62 5.54 -3.27 -26.37
N ILE A 63 5.83 -2.57 -27.47
CA ILE A 63 5.02 -1.43 -27.92
C ILE A 63 3.98 -1.89 -28.96
N THR A 64 2.72 -1.91 -28.53
CA THR A 64 1.58 -2.07 -29.44
C THR A 64 1.33 -0.79 -30.26
N GLU A 65 0.62 -0.91 -31.38
CA GLU A 65 0.28 0.24 -32.23
C GLU A 65 -0.52 1.32 -31.48
N LYS A 66 -1.45 0.90 -30.61
CA LYS A 66 -2.21 1.81 -29.75
C LYS A 66 -1.30 2.63 -28.83
N VAL A 67 -0.30 1.99 -28.22
CA VAL A 67 0.67 2.67 -27.35
C VAL A 67 1.59 3.58 -28.16
N ARG A 68 2.02 3.15 -29.36
CA ARG A 68 2.82 3.96 -30.26
C ARG A 68 2.11 5.27 -30.64
N LEU A 69 0.86 5.19 -31.08
CA LEU A 69 0.05 6.36 -31.43
C LEU A 69 -0.19 7.27 -30.22
N TYR A 70 -0.45 6.69 -29.04
CA TYR A 70 -0.58 7.46 -27.80
C TYR A 70 0.69 8.23 -27.45
N LEU A 71 1.87 7.59 -27.52
CA LEU A 71 3.16 8.24 -27.25
C LEU A 71 3.51 9.30 -28.29
N GLN A 72 3.19 9.06 -29.57
CA GLN A 72 3.35 10.06 -30.64
C GLN A 72 2.51 11.32 -30.38
N ASN A 73 1.25 11.16 -29.96
CA ASN A 73 0.39 12.29 -29.59
C ASN A 73 0.93 13.07 -28.37
N LEU A 74 1.68 12.42 -27.49
CA LEU A 74 2.38 13.06 -26.38
C LEU A 74 3.76 13.62 -26.75
N GLN A 75 4.18 13.49 -28.02
CA GLN A 75 5.52 13.88 -28.49
C GLN A 75 6.65 13.17 -27.72
N VAL A 76 6.44 11.91 -27.36
CA VAL A 76 7.45 11.05 -26.71
C VAL A 76 8.17 10.23 -27.77
N ASN A 77 9.48 10.43 -27.88
CA ASN A 77 10.33 9.67 -28.78
C ASN A 77 10.62 8.29 -28.18
N ILE A 78 10.46 7.23 -28.99
CA ILE A 78 10.72 5.86 -28.56
C ILE A 78 12.10 5.45 -29.07
N HIS A 79 12.94 4.94 -28.17
CA HIS A 79 14.25 4.36 -28.47
C HIS A 79 14.32 2.93 -27.95
N ASP A 80 15.15 2.10 -28.59
CA ASP A 80 15.43 0.76 -28.09
C ASP A 80 16.11 0.85 -26.71
N TYR A 81 15.63 0.04 -25.77
CA TYR A 81 16.18 -0.08 -24.41
C TYR A 81 17.71 -0.17 -24.39
N GLN A 82 18.31 -0.94 -25.33
CA GLN A 82 19.76 -1.17 -25.38
C GLN A 82 20.57 0.06 -25.80
N THR A 83 19.91 1.11 -26.32
CA THR A 83 20.59 2.31 -26.82
C THR A 83 20.78 3.40 -25.77
N ILE A 84 20.29 3.20 -24.53
CA ILE A 84 20.36 4.22 -23.48
C ILE A 84 21.79 4.67 -23.19
N GLU A 85 22.74 3.74 -23.09
CA GLU A 85 24.12 4.07 -22.72
C GLU A 85 24.82 4.90 -23.80
N SER A 86 24.68 4.50 -25.07
CA SER A 86 25.25 5.24 -26.20
C SER A 86 24.56 6.59 -26.39
N TYR A 87 23.24 6.67 -26.13
CA TYR A 87 22.50 7.92 -26.16
C TYR A 87 23.01 8.90 -25.09
N LEU A 88 23.10 8.47 -23.83
CA LEU A 88 23.62 9.29 -22.72
C LEU A 88 25.07 9.73 -22.95
N SER A 89 25.89 8.88 -23.57
CA SER A 89 27.28 9.19 -23.91
C SER A 89 27.41 10.21 -25.03
N SER A 90 26.33 10.47 -25.79
CA SER A 90 26.32 11.44 -26.89
C SER A 90 25.85 12.84 -26.46
N LEU A 91 25.17 12.95 -25.32
CA LEU A 91 24.60 14.21 -24.85
C LEU A 91 25.69 15.10 -24.24
N GLN A 92 25.69 16.39 -24.55
CA GLN A 92 26.64 17.36 -24.00
C GLN A 92 25.92 18.60 -23.48
N GLY A 93 26.49 19.26 -22.47
CA GLY A 93 26.00 20.55 -21.99
C GLY A 93 24.74 20.51 -21.11
N TYR A 94 24.24 19.32 -20.75
CA TYR A 94 23.11 19.16 -19.84
C TYR A 94 23.53 19.19 -18.37
N THR A 95 22.61 19.60 -17.50
CA THR A 95 22.72 19.42 -16.04
C THR A 95 21.64 18.42 -15.62
N PHE A 96 22.07 17.20 -15.29
CA PHE A 96 21.18 16.09 -14.93
C PHE A 96 20.83 16.14 -13.44
N LEU A 97 19.55 16.02 -13.12
CA LEU A 97 19.11 15.56 -11.81
C LEU A 97 19.21 14.03 -11.77
N VAL A 98 20.02 13.51 -10.86
CA VAL A 98 20.24 12.05 -10.70
C VAL A 98 19.92 11.65 -9.27
N ASN A 99 19.05 10.64 -9.13
CA ASN A 99 18.78 10.02 -7.83
C ASN A 99 19.82 8.92 -7.55
N PRO A 100 20.74 9.12 -6.58
CA PRO A 100 21.80 8.15 -6.28
C PRO A 100 21.27 6.84 -5.67
N LYS A 101 20.06 6.84 -5.12
CA LYS A 101 19.44 5.64 -4.50
C LYS A 101 18.76 4.74 -5.52
N LYS A 102 18.49 5.24 -6.73
CA LYS A 102 17.69 4.55 -7.77
C LYS A 102 18.45 4.35 -9.08
N THR A 103 19.48 5.15 -9.34
CA THR A 103 20.29 5.05 -10.55
C THR A 103 21.43 4.06 -10.34
N ASN A 104 21.50 3.02 -11.17
CA ASN A 104 22.61 2.07 -11.10
C ASN A 104 23.92 2.70 -11.63
N TYR A 105 25.04 2.13 -11.23
CA TYR A 105 26.37 2.67 -11.54
C TYR A 105 26.68 2.69 -13.03
N GLN A 106 26.23 1.69 -13.80
CA GLN A 106 26.48 1.61 -15.24
C GLN A 106 25.86 2.80 -15.97
N ILE A 107 24.56 3.02 -15.75
CA ILE A 107 23.80 4.11 -16.37
C ILE A 107 24.35 5.48 -15.98
N TYR A 108 24.70 5.65 -14.69
CA TYR A 108 25.38 6.86 -14.23
C TYR A 108 26.69 7.09 -14.99
N SER A 109 27.51 6.04 -15.16
CA SER A 109 28.81 6.11 -15.83
C SER A 109 28.71 6.40 -17.32
N SER A 110 27.57 6.10 -17.96
CA SER A 110 27.30 6.44 -19.36
C SER A 110 26.95 7.91 -19.59
N ILE A 111 26.69 8.71 -18.54
CA ILE A 111 26.44 10.15 -18.70
C ILE A 111 27.75 10.81 -19.16
N HIS A 112 27.70 11.51 -20.30
CA HIS A 112 28.88 12.15 -20.87
C HIS A 112 29.58 13.10 -19.88
N LEU A 113 30.92 13.05 -19.85
CA LEU A 113 31.79 13.90 -19.02
C LEU A 113 31.60 15.42 -19.16
N HIS A 114 30.92 15.91 -20.21
CA HIS A 114 30.62 17.33 -20.40
C HIS A 114 29.23 17.73 -19.88
N CYS A 115 28.51 16.79 -19.28
CA CYS A 115 27.30 17.06 -18.52
C CYS A 115 27.64 17.28 -17.04
N LYS A 116 26.83 18.10 -16.36
CA LYS A 116 26.88 18.28 -14.90
C LYS A 116 25.87 17.37 -14.23
N ILE A 117 26.16 16.98 -12.99
CA ILE A 117 25.29 16.12 -12.19
C ILE A 117 24.92 16.84 -10.90
N THR A 118 23.62 17.00 -10.70
CA THR A 118 23.01 17.43 -9.44
C THR A 118 22.40 16.20 -8.79
N TRP A 119 22.83 15.89 -7.58
CA TRP A 119 22.28 14.78 -6.81
C TRP A 119 21.00 15.20 -6.10
N GLY A 120 19.94 14.41 -6.26
CA GLY A 120 18.68 14.69 -5.57
C GLY A 120 17.61 13.64 -5.82
N ASP A 121 16.59 13.61 -4.96
CA ASP A 121 15.44 12.75 -5.17
C ASP A 121 14.64 13.21 -6.41
N SER A 122 14.03 12.25 -7.10
CA SER A 122 13.16 12.54 -8.23
C SER A 122 11.93 13.32 -7.76
N PRO A 123 11.54 14.41 -8.44
CA PRO A 123 10.30 15.11 -8.12
C PRO A 123 9.06 14.24 -8.37
N VAL A 124 9.18 13.20 -9.20
CA VAL A 124 8.08 12.28 -9.52
C VAL A 124 7.60 11.55 -8.27
N SER A 125 8.52 11.13 -7.38
CA SER A 125 8.17 10.49 -6.12
C SER A 125 7.14 11.30 -5.32
N LEU A 126 7.38 12.61 -5.11
CA LEU A 126 6.42 13.45 -4.40
C LEU A 126 5.17 13.76 -5.22
N LEU A 127 5.32 14.00 -6.53
CA LEU A 127 4.20 14.31 -7.42
C LEU A 127 3.18 13.17 -7.49
N LYS A 128 3.64 11.92 -7.51
CA LYS A 128 2.73 10.78 -7.48
C LYS A 128 2.13 10.61 -6.10
N ALA A 129 2.91 10.70 -5.02
CA ALA A 129 2.43 10.49 -3.65
C ALA A 129 1.20 11.32 -3.25
N ILE A 130 1.03 12.51 -3.84
CA ILE A 130 -0.15 13.36 -3.64
C ILE A 130 -1.18 13.01 -4.72
N ARG A 131 -2.22 12.27 -4.35
CA ARG A 131 -3.27 11.84 -5.29
C ARG A 131 -4.14 13.00 -5.75
N ASN A 132 -4.64 12.92 -6.98
CA ASN A 132 -5.73 13.77 -7.43
C ASN A 132 -7.10 13.16 -7.08
N ASP A 133 -8.18 13.92 -7.27
CA ASP A 133 -9.52 13.50 -6.83
C ASP A 133 -10.04 12.27 -7.59
N GLN A 134 -9.63 12.09 -8.86
CA GLN A 134 -9.98 10.91 -9.65
C GLN A 134 -9.23 9.66 -9.15
N GLU A 135 -7.97 9.80 -8.77
CA GLU A 135 -7.18 8.72 -8.16
C GLU A 135 -7.78 8.32 -6.80
N ILE A 136 -8.17 9.29 -5.96
CA ILE A 136 -8.82 9.02 -4.67
C ILE A 136 -10.15 8.28 -4.86
N ALA A 137 -10.99 8.74 -5.81
CA ALA A 137 -12.25 8.07 -6.13
C ALA A 137 -12.04 6.63 -6.61
N GLY A 138 -11.00 6.40 -7.42
CA GLY A 138 -10.58 5.06 -7.85
C GLY A 138 -10.19 4.17 -6.67
N ILE A 139 -9.36 4.69 -5.76
CA ILE A 139 -8.93 3.96 -4.55
C ILE A 139 -10.14 3.59 -3.68
N HIS A 140 -11.10 4.49 -3.45
CA HIS A 140 -12.33 4.15 -2.74
C HIS A 140 -13.11 3.01 -3.42
N ALA A 141 -13.23 3.05 -4.75
CA ALA A 141 -13.91 2.01 -5.50
C ALA A 141 -13.16 0.66 -5.42
N ALA A 142 -11.82 0.68 -5.45
CA ALA A 142 -10.97 -0.49 -5.28
C ALA A 142 -11.13 -1.09 -3.88
N MET A 143 -11.08 -0.26 -2.82
CA MET A 143 -11.33 -0.70 -1.44
C MET A 143 -12.71 -1.33 -1.27
N GLN A 144 -13.74 -0.79 -1.94
CA GLN A 144 -15.09 -1.36 -1.88
C GLN A 144 -15.16 -2.74 -2.54
N ARG A 145 -14.51 -2.92 -3.71
CA ARG A 145 -14.43 -4.23 -4.38
C ARG A 145 -13.65 -5.24 -3.56
N ASP A 146 -12.51 -4.83 -3.03
CA ASP A 146 -11.67 -5.71 -2.21
C ASP A 146 -12.37 -6.10 -0.90
N GLY A 147 -13.11 -5.16 -0.30
CA GLY A 147 -13.97 -5.43 0.86
C GLY A 147 -15.06 -6.46 0.58
N ILE A 148 -15.69 -6.42 -0.61
CA ILE A 148 -16.67 -7.43 -1.02
C ILE A 148 -16.01 -8.81 -1.11
N ALA A 149 -14.85 -8.91 -1.76
CA ALA A 149 -14.11 -10.16 -1.88
C ALA A 149 -13.71 -10.72 -0.49
N LEU A 150 -13.23 -9.86 0.42
CA LEU A 150 -12.86 -10.24 1.78
C LEU A 150 -14.06 -10.69 2.62
N VAL A 151 -15.22 -10.04 2.52
CA VAL A 151 -16.43 -10.48 3.23
C VAL A 151 -16.88 -11.85 2.76
N LYS A 152 -16.91 -12.08 1.45
CA LYS A 152 -17.21 -13.41 0.88
C LYS A 152 -16.22 -14.46 1.36
N PHE A 153 -14.93 -14.10 1.36
CA PHE A 153 -13.85 -14.98 1.78
C PHE A 153 -13.95 -15.33 3.27
N PHE A 154 -14.18 -14.36 4.16
CA PHE A 154 -14.29 -14.61 5.60
C PHE A 154 -15.53 -15.44 5.94
N LYS A 155 -16.66 -15.21 5.27
CA LYS A 155 -17.85 -16.07 5.42
C LYS A 155 -17.53 -17.52 5.02
N TRP A 156 -16.93 -17.70 3.85
CA TRP A 156 -16.52 -19.03 3.38
C TRP A 156 -15.52 -19.68 4.34
N LEU A 157 -14.54 -18.93 4.85
CA LEU A 157 -13.51 -19.44 5.75
C LEU A 157 -14.12 -19.98 7.05
N GLU A 158 -15.07 -19.26 7.66
CA GLU A 158 -15.77 -19.72 8.87
C GLU A 158 -16.55 -21.03 8.63
N GLU A 159 -17.05 -21.25 7.41
CA GLU A 159 -17.77 -22.47 7.03
C GLU A 159 -16.83 -23.63 6.66
N ALA A 160 -15.66 -23.33 6.09
CA ALA A 160 -14.71 -24.32 5.56
C ALA A 160 -13.76 -24.88 6.62
N VAL A 161 -13.26 -24.03 7.54
CA VAL A 161 -12.28 -24.43 8.56
C VAL A 161 -12.72 -25.61 9.43
N PRO A 162 -13.99 -25.75 9.87
CA PRO A 162 -14.44 -26.92 10.63
C PRO A 162 -14.29 -28.27 9.92
N SER A 163 -14.08 -28.27 8.59
CA SER A 163 -13.83 -29.50 7.84
C SER A 163 -12.39 -30.01 7.95
N GLU A 164 -11.47 -29.18 8.47
CA GLU A 164 -10.03 -29.48 8.63
C GLU A 164 -9.33 -29.88 7.31
N LYS A 165 -9.82 -29.36 6.18
CA LYS A 165 -9.27 -29.60 4.84
C LYS A 165 -8.52 -28.41 4.25
N GLU A 166 -8.78 -27.22 4.78
CA GLU A 166 -8.13 -26.00 4.31
C GLU A 166 -6.75 -25.86 4.97
N THR A 167 -5.79 -25.39 4.19
CA THR A 167 -4.42 -25.07 4.59
C THR A 167 -4.10 -23.61 4.30
N GLU A 168 -2.98 -23.11 4.82
CA GLU A 168 -2.45 -21.77 4.53
C GLU A 168 -2.29 -21.49 3.01
N ILE A 169 -2.00 -22.51 2.20
CA ILE A 169 -1.91 -22.38 0.74
C ILE A 169 -3.30 -22.30 0.10
N SER A 170 -4.24 -23.13 0.56
CA SER A 170 -5.59 -23.19 -0.04
C SER A 170 -6.35 -21.86 0.11
N ILE A 171 -6.10 -21.13 1.19
CA ILE A 171 -6.77 -19.86 1.46
C ILE A 171 -6.31 -18.74 0.55
N ASP A 172 -5.02 -18.69 0.18
CA ASP A 172 -4.50 -17.74 -0.80
C ASP A 172 -5.18 -17.95 -2.17
N LYS A 173 -5.27 -19.21 -2.60
CA LYS A 173 -5.96 -19.57 -3.83
C LYS A 173 -7.43 -19.12 -3.79
N LYS A 174 -8.15 -19.44 -2.71
CA LYS A 174 -9.56 -19.10 -2.59
C LYS A 174 -9.81 -17.59 -2.57
N LEU A 175 -9.00 -16.84 -1.84
CA LEU A 175 -9.11 -15.37 -1.81
C LEU A 175 -8.80 -14.76 -3.18
N SER A 176 -7.80 -15.29 -3.89
CA SER A 176 -7.46 -14.85 -5.24
C SER A 176 -8.61 -15.07 -6.23
N GLU A 177 -9.32 -16.20 -6.14
CA GLU A 177 -10.51 -16.49 -6.95
C GLU A 177 -11.61 -15.44 -6.70
N LEU A 178 -11.90 -15.14 -5.43
CA LEU A 178 -12.94 -14.17 -5.05
C LEU A 178 -12.60 -12.73 -5.45
N ARG A 179 -11.32 -12.36 -5.42
CA ARG A 179 -10.83 -11.08 -5.95
C ARG A 179 -10.92 -11.03 -7.48
N ALA A 180 -10.64 -12.13 -8.17
CA ALA A 180 -10.76 -12.22 -9.62
C ALA A 180 -12.21 -12.08 -10.13
N GLU A 181 -13.21 -12.35 -9.29
CA GLU A 181 -14.62 -12.05 -9.60
C GLU A 181 -14.93 -10.54 -9.62
N GLN A 182 -14.08 -9.70 -9.00
CA GLN A 182 -14.34 -8.28 -8.90
C GLN A 182 -13.96 -7.54 -10.20
N PRO A 183 -14.77 -6.55 -10.65
CA PRO A 183 -14.44 -5.76 -11.82
C PRO A 183 -13.07 -5.05 -11.68
N LEU A 184 -12.38 -4.88 -12.81
CA LEU A 184 -11.09 -4.18 -12.89
C LEU A 184 -9.90 -4.88 -12.18
N TYR A 185 -10.08 -6.09 -11.64
CA TYR A 185 -8.98 -6.85 -11.03
C TYR A 185 -7.89 -7.17 -12.05
N MET A 186 -6.63 -6.99 -11.65
CA MET A 186 -5.43 -7.15 -12.48
C MET A 186 -4.40 -8.12 -11.89
N GLY A 187 -4.69 -8.74 -10.74
CA GLY A 187 -3.77 -9.64 -10.03
C GLY A 187 -3.52 -9.18 -8.60
N LYS A 188 -2.68 -9.93 -7.88
CA LYS A 188 -2.28 -9.58 -6.51
C LYS A 188 -1.31 -8.40 -6.51
N SER A 189 -1.36 -7.56 -5.47
CA SER A 189 -0.40 -6.46 -5.27
C SER A 189 0.89 -6.91 -4.55
N PHE A 190 0.88 -8.10 -3.95
CA PHE A 190 2.01 -8.85 -3.40
C PHE A 190 1.57 -10.30 -3.12
N ASP A 191 2.49 -11.19 -2.74
CA ASP A 191 2.14 -12.54 -2.33
C ASP A 191 1.43 -12.54 -0.97
N THR A 192 0.26 -13.20 -0.90
CA THR A 192 -0.52 -13.31 0.32
C THR A 192 0.28 -13.97 1.43
N ILE A 193 0.31 -13.33 2.60
CA ILE A 193 0.84 -13.90 3.83
C ILE A 193 -0.35 -14.48 4.60
N ALA A 194 -0.32 -15.80 4.77
CA ALA A 194 -1.34 -16.57 5.46
C ALA A 194 -0.66 -17.38 6.57
N GLY A 195 -0.56 -16.81 7.77
CA GLY A 195 0.11 -17.43 8.91
C GLY A 195 -0.87 -17.87 9.98
N TYR A 196 -1.05 -19.18 10.13
CA TYR A 196 -1.87 -19.79 11.15
C TYR A 196 -1.05 -20.02 12.43
N LYS A 197 -1.58 -19.55 13.56
CA LYS A 197 -0.93 -19.61 14.89
C LYS A 197 0.52 -19.15 14.83
N GLU A 198 1.47 -20.04 15.14
CA GLU A 198 2.89 -19.74 15.22
C GLU A 198 3.48 -19.18 13.92
N HIS A 199 2.93 -19.56 12.75
CA HIS A 199 3.35 -19.00 11.47
C HIS A 199 2.96 -17.52 11.33
N GLY A 200 1.90 -17.08 12.02
CA GLY A 200 1.53 -15.67 12.11
C GLY A 200 2.62 -14.81 12.75
N ALA A 201 3.50 -15.39 13.58
CA ALA A 201 4.61 -14.67 14.20
C ALA A 201 5.78 -14.40 13.23
N ILE A 202 5.77 -14.98 12.03
CA ILE A 202 6.81 -14.77 11.02
C ILE A 202 6.33 -13.65 10.10
N VAL A 203 6.90 -12.45 10.26
CA VAL A 203 6.43 -11.22 9.58
C VAL A 203 6.35 -11.37 8.05
N HIS A 204 7.35 -12.02 7.44
CA HIS A 204 7.40 -12.32 6.00
C HIS A 204 7.22 -13.82 5.74
N TYR A 205 6.17 -14.41 6.33
CA TYR A 205 5.85 -15.82 6.12
C TYR A 205 5.35 -16.08 4.69
N SER A 206 5.77 -17.21 4.13
CA SER A 206 5.19 -17.78 2.92
C SER A 206 5.15 -19.30 3.08
N ALA A 207 3.95 -19.86 3.05
CA ALA A 207 3.77 -21.30 3.11
C ALA A 207 4.31 -21.98 1.84
N THR A 208 4.93 -23.14 2.00
CA THR A 208 5.26 -24.09 0.92
C THR A 208 4.53 -25.40 1.16
N GLU A 209 4.52 -26.31 0.18
CA GLU A 209 3.88 -27.61 0.37
C GLU A 209 4.45 -28.37 1.58
N GLU A 210 5.74 -28.17 1.89
CA GLU A 210 6.42 -28.77 3.04
C GLU A 210 6.16 -28.06 4.37
N THR A 211 5.88 -26.75 4.36
CA THR A 211 5.75 -25.94 5.58
C THR A 211 4.32 -25.49 5.88
N CYS A 212 3.35 -25.78 5.02
CA CYS A 212 1.97 -25.34 5.22
C CYS A 212 1.29 -26.08 6.38
N SER A 213 0.56 -25.33 7.19
CA SER A 213 -0.30 -25.84 8.25
C SER A 213 -1.73 -26.06 7.76
N THR A 214 -2.35 -27.15 8.23
CA THR A 214 -3.80 -27.31 8.19
C THR A 214 -4.46 -26.36 9.18
N LEU A 215 -5.54 -25.70 8.75
CA LEU A 215 -6.33 -24.81 9.59
C LEU A 215 -7.29 -25.62 10.47
N TYR A 216 -7.40 -25.25 11.74
CA TYR A 216 -8.34 -25.83 12.69
C TYR A 216 -9.22 -24.73 13.29
N PRO A 217 -10.41 -25.06 13.84
CA PRO A 217 -11.29 -24.08 14.46
C PRO A 217 -10.80 -23.66 15.86
N LYS A 218 -9.57 -23.13 15.94
CA LYS A 218 -8.91 -22.64 17.16
C LYS A 218 -7.81 -21.64 16.81
N GLY A 219 -7.53 -20.69 17.71
CA GLY A 219 -6.43 -19.73 17.53
C GLY A 219 -6.64 -18.75 16.39
N PHE A 220 -5.57 -18.03 16.06
CA PHE A 220 -5.57 -17.00 15.02
C PHE A 220 -5.06 -17.48 13.65
N LEU A 221 -5.61 -16.88 12.60
CA LEU A 221 -5.01 -16.78 11.28
C LEU A 221 -4.71 -15.32 10.99
N LEU A 222 -3.43 -14.98 10.81
CA LEU A 222 -3.02 -13.71 10.23
C LEU A 222 -3.11 -13.83 8.71
N LEU A 223 -3.90 -12.95 8.09
CA LEU A 223 -4.05 -12.87 6.65
C LEU A 223 -3.71 -11.46 6.20
N ASP A 224 -2.60 -11.32 5.50
CA ASP A 224 -2.18 -10.09 4.84
C ASP A 224 -2.14 -10.29 3.34
N SER A 225 -2.90 -9.46 2.62
CA SER A 225 -3.09 -9.65 1.19
C SER A 225 -3.64 -8.41 0.52
N GLY A 226 -3.32 -8.24 -0.75
CA GLY A 226 -3.81 -7.13 -1.54
C GLY A 226 -3.99 -7.46 -3.02
N ALA A 227 -4.59 -6.52 -3.75
CA ALA A 227 -4.90 -6.63 -5.15
C ALA A 227 -4.53 -5.37 -5.93
N GLN A 228 -4.17 -5.57 -7.19
CA GLN A 228 -4.14 -4.54 -8.20
C GLN A 228 -5.50 -4.47 -8.87
N TYR A 229 -6.08 -3.28 -8.89
CA TYR A 229 -7.22 -2.92 -9.74
C TYR A 229 -6.76 -1.83 -10.72
N LEU A 230 -7.38 -1.72 -11.91
CA LEU A 230 -7.02 -0.67 -12.88
C LEU A 230 -7.08 0.75 -12.30
N ASP A 231 -7.85 0.95 -11.24
CA ASP A 231 -8.12 2.20 -10.55
C ASP A 231 -7.65 2.21 -9.08
N GLY A 232 -6.78 1.29 -8.65
CA GLY A 232 -6.22 1.34 -7.31
C GLY A 232 -5.35 0.13 -6.94
N THR A 233 -4.55 0.28 -5.90
CA THR A 233 -3.78 -0.83 -5.29
C THR A 233 -4.26 -0.99 -3.86
N THR A 234 -4.44 -2.23 -3.41
CA THR A 234 -4.90 -2.53 -2.05
C THR A 234 -3.81 -3.23 -1.24
N ASP A 235 -3.86 -2.98 0.06
CA ASP A 235 -3.03 -3.61 1.08
C ASP A 235 -3.85 -3.70 2.37
N ILE A 236 -4.08 -4.93 2.86
CA ILE A 236 -5.02 -5.20 3.93
C ILE A 236 -4.60 -6.46 4.69
N THR A 237 -4.18 -6.25 5.94
CA THR A 237 -4.07 -7.30 6.94
C THR A 237 -5.28 -7.40 7.88
N ARG A 238 -5.76 -8.62 8.10
CA ARG A 238 -6.65 -8.98 9.21
C ARG A 238 -6.14 -10.23 9.92
N THR A 239 -6.05 -10.16 11.24
CA THR A 239 -5.96 -11.35 12.08
C THR A 239 -7.37 -11.82 12.48
N LEU A 240 -7.70 -13.07 12.15
CA LEU A 240 -9.02 -13.68 12.27
C LEU A 240 -8.99 -14.78 13.32
N ALA A 241 -9.98 -14.79 14.22
CA ALA A 241 -10.18 -15.89 15.16
C ALA A 241 -10.89 -17.07 14.47
N LEU A 242 -10.19 -18.18 14.30
CA LEU A 242 -10.76 -19.39 13.70
C LEU A 242 -11.60 -20.21 14.70
N GLY A 243 -11.44 -19.97 16.00
CA GLY A 243 -12.24 -20.57 17.07
C GLY A 243 -11.94 -19.94 18.42
N ASP A 244 -11.79 -20.77 19.45
CA ASP A 244 -11.44 -20.32 20.79
C ASP A 244 -10.04 -19.70 20.83
N LEU A 245 -9.92 -18.64 21.62
CA LEU A 245 -8.69 -17.87 21.84
C LEU A 245 -8.34 -17.87 23.32
N THR A 246 -7.04 -17.86 23.61
CA THR A 246 -6.48 -17.64 24.94
C THR A 246 -6.66 -16.18 25.38
N GLU A 247 -6.51 -15.94 26.69
CA GLU A 247 -6.52 -14.58 27.25
C GLU A 247 -5.35 -13.73 26.72
N GLU A 248 -4.18 -14.36 26.52
CA GLU A 248 -2.99 -13.70 25.99
C GLU A 248 -3.19 -13.25 24.54
N GLU A 249 -3.67 -14.14 23.66
CA GLU A 249 -4.04 -13.83 22.27
C GLU A 249 -5.02 -12.65 22.19
N ARG A 250 -6.06 -12.65 23.03
CA ARG A 250 -7.05 -11.56 23.05
C ARG A 250 -6.48 -10.25 23.61
N THR A 251 -5.60 -10.34 24.61
CA THR A 251 -4.90 -9.18 25.18
C THR A 251 -4.03 -8.52 24.12
N ASP A 252 -3.19 -9.31 23.44
CA ASP A 252 -2.31 -8.84 22.38
C ASP A 252 -3.09 -8.24 21.21
N TYR A 253 -4.18 -8.91 20.79
CA TYR A 253 -5.04 -8.42 19.72
C TYR A 253 -5.63 -7.06 20.06
N THR A 254 -6.11 -6.92 21.30
CA THR A 254 -6.69 -5.67 21.79
C THR A 254 -5.64 -4.57 21.84
N LEU A 255 -4.40 -4.86 22.24
CA LEU A 255 -3.32 -3.87 22.27
C LEU A 255 -2.91 -3.40 20.87
N VAL A 256 -2.82 -4.31 19.89
CA VAL A 256 -2.59 -3.96 18.48
C VAL A 256 -3.73 -3.08 17.96
N LEU A 257 -4.99 -3.45 18.25
CA LEU A 257 -6.16 -2.66 17.86
C LEU A 257 -6.14 -1.26 18.47
N LYS A 258 -5.78 -1.11 19.75
CA LYS A 258 -5.64 0.22 20.38
C LYS A 258 -4.60 1.07 19.65
N GLY A 259 -3.47 0.49 19.26
CA GLY A 259 -2.45 1.17 18.46
C GLY A 259 -2.98 1.64 17.11
N HIS A 260 -3.68 0.73 16.42
CA HIS A 260 -4.31 1.00 15.12
C HIS A 260 -5.31 2.16 15.20
N ILE A 261 -6.17 2.15 16.21
CA ILE A 261 -7.17 3.19 16.46
C ILE A 261 -6.50 4.51 16.81
N ALA A 262 -5.49 4.50 17.69
CA ALA A 262 -4.77 5.70 18.11
C ALA A 262 -4.18 6.46 16.92
N LEU A 263 -3.58 5.74 15.96
CA LEU A 263 -3.09 6.37 14.73
C LEU A 263 -4.23 6.80 13.81
N ALA A 264 -5.27 5.98 13.62
CA ALA A 264 -6.42 6.31 12.76
C ALA A 264 -7.20 7.55 13.25
N CYS A 265 -7.26 7.78 14.56
CA CYS A 265 -7.91 8.93 15.19
C CYS A 265 -7.04 10.19 15.27
N ALA A 266 -5.76 10.12 14.87
CA ALA A 266 -4.83 11.22 15.05
C ALA A 266 -5.29 12.49 14.31
N LYS A 267 -5.32 13.61 15.04
CA LYS A 267 -5.45 14.97 14.50
C LYS A 267 -4.16 15.73 14.82
N PHE A 268 -3.43 16.15 13.80
CA PHE A 268 -2.05 16.63 13.93
C PHE A 268 -1.79 17.89 13.09
N PRO A 269 -0.86 18.78 13.47
CA PRO A 269 -0.59 20.00 12.72
C PRO A 269 0.05 19.70 11.35
N ALA A 270 -0.24 20.53 10.36
CA ALA A 270 0.44 20.49 9.07
C ALA A 270 1.96 20.66 9.25
N GLY A 271 2.74 19.92 8.46
CA GLY A 271 4.20 19.84 8.61
C GLY A 271 4.69 18.69 9.51
N THR A 272 3.78 17.92 10.11
CA THR A 272 4.11 16.69 10.85
C THR A 272 4.68 15.62 9.90
N ARG A 273 5.75 14.95 10.34
CA ARG A 273 6.37 13.80 9.67
C ARG A 273 5.82 12.50 10.25
N GLY A 274 5.81 11.43 9.46
CA GLY A 274 5.26 10.15 9.94
C GLY A 274 6.00 9.56 11.14
N ALA A 275 7.31 9.81 11.28
CA ALA A 275 8.08 9.38 12.46
C ALA A 275 7.56 9.96 13.78
N GLN A 276 6.91 11.11 13.76
CA GLN A 276 6.30 11.74 14.94
C GLN A 276 4.95 11.10 15.31
N LEU A 277 4.33 10.35 14.40
CA LEU A 277 3.04 9.68 14.61
C LEU A 277 3.18 8.18 14.88
N ASP A 278 4.28 7.55 14.45
CA ASP A 278 4.54 6.11 14.62
C ASP A 278 4.41 5.65 16.09
N VAL A 279 4.84 6.50 17.04
CA VAL A 279 4.71 6.22 18.47
C VAL A 279 3.27 6.02 18.95
N LEU A 280 2.27 6.62 18.28
CA LEU A 280 0.86 6.47 18.65
C LEU A 280 0.40 5.02 18.55
N ALA A 281 0.85 4.31 17.51
CA ALA A 281 0.50 2.92 17.28
C ALA A 281 1.26 1.96 18.21
N ARG A 282 2.44 2.37 18.70
CA ARG A 282 3.29 1.56 19.59
C ARG A 282 2.97 1.74 21.07
N MET A 283 2.49 2.91 21.47
CA MET A 283 2.31 3.26 22.88
C MET A 283 1.49 2.22 23.67
N PRO A 284 0.38 1.66 23.14
CA PRO A 284 -0.35 0.60 23.83
C PRO A 284 0.50 -0.66 24.08
N LEU A 285 1.31 -1.08 23.12
CA LEU A 285 2.20 -2.24 23.22
C LEU A 285 3.38 -1.98 24.16
N TRP A 286 3.99 -0.78 24.09
CA TRP A 286 5.12 -0.40 24.92
C TRP A 286 4.80 -0.40 26.41
N ARG A 287 3.56 -0.08 26.80
CA ARG A 287 3.10 -0.17 28.19
C ARG A 287 3.14 -1.59 28.76
N TYR A 288 3.15 -2.59 27.89
CA TYR A 288 3.27 -4.01 28.22
C TYR A 288 4.67 -4.57 27.93
N GLY A 289 5.65 -3.71 27.60
CA GLY A 289 7.01 -4.14 27.25
C GLY A 289 7.10 -4.85 25.90
N MET A 290 6.10 -4.70 25.03
CA MET A 290 6.05 -5.33 23.70
C MET A 290 6.35 -4.32 22.59
N ASN A 291 6.83 -4.78 21.43
CA ASN A 291 7.08 -3.96 20.25
C ASN A 291 7.00 -4.81 18.96
N TYR A 292 6.96 -4.15 17.80
CA TYR A 292 7.12 -4.77 16.48
C TYR A 292 8.28 -4.15 15.72
N LEU A 293 9.00 -4.93 14.92
CA LEU A 293 10.28 -4.55 14.30
C LEU A 293 10.17 -4.12 12.83
N HIS A 294 8.99 -3.66 12.41
CA HIS A 294 8.75 -3.02 11.11
C HIS A 294 8.15 -1.62 11.29
N GLY A 295 8.03 -0.86 10.20
CA GLY A 295 7.34 0.43 10.20
C GLY A 295 5.84 0.27 10.45
N THR A 296 5.19 1.30 11.00
CA THR A 296 3.73 1.32 11.19
C THR A 296 2.96 1.58 9.90
N GLY A 297 3.62 2.12 8.88
CA GLY A 297 3.04 2.19 7.55
C GLY A 297 3.94 2.76 6.48
N HIS A 298 3.54 2.57 5.23
CA HIS A 298 4.20 3.03 4.02
C HIS A 298 3.17 3.64 3.07
N GLY A 299 3.60 4.45 2.10
CA GLY A 299 2.68 4.87 1.03
C GLY A 299 2.32 3.70 0.12
N VAL A 300 1.18 3.83 -0.58
CA VAL A 300 0.67 2.79 -1.49
C VAL A 300 0.27 3.41 -2.81
N GLY A 301 0.80 2.89 -3.92
CA GLY A 301 0.61 3.35 -5.30
C GLY A 301 -0.85 3.35 -5.79
N HIS A 302 -1.14 4.09 -6.86
CA HIS A 302 -2.42 3.97 -7.57
C HIS A 302 -2.27 3.09 -8.82
N PHE A 303 -2.68 1.83 -8.70
CA PHE A 303 -2.41 0.77 -9.68
C PHE A 303 -0.91 0.73 -10.00
N LEU A 304 -0.07 0.70 -8.96
CA LEU A 304 1.40 0.76 -8.98
C LEU A 304 1.92 -0.07 -7.80
N ASN A 305 3.15 0.16 -7.36
CA ASN A 305 3.75 -0.58 -6.26
C ASN A 305 2.92 -0.44 -4.97
N VAL A 306 2.72 -1.57 -4.27
CA VAL A 306 2.07 -1.57 -2.95
C VAL A 306 2.92 -0.82 -1.92
N HIS A 307 4.24 -0.94 -2.00
CA HIS A 307 5.19 -0.14 -1.22
C HIS A 307 5.68 1.06 -2.04
N GLU A 308 5.15 2.25 -1.74
CA GLU A 308 5.44 3.49 -2.44
C GLU A 308 5.88 4.61 -1.47
N GLY A 309 7.05 5.19 -1.72
CA GLY A 309 7.49 6.41 -1.03
C GLY A 309 6.96 7.71 -1.70
N PRO A 310 7.36 8.89 -1.18
CA PRO A 310 8.45 9.08 -0.23
C PRO A 310 7.99 9.17 1.24
N GLN A 311 6.69 9.29 1.50
CA GLN A 311 6.13 9.28 2.86
C GLN A 311 6.11 7.86 3.45
N ASN A 312 6.25 7.77 4.77
CA ASN A 312 6.06 6.56 5.58
C ASN A 312 5.76 6.97 7.03
N ILE A 313 5.30 6.01 7.83
CA ILE A 313 5.09 6.15 9.27
C ILE A 313 5.93 5.05 9.93
N ARG A 314 7.10 5.42 10.46
CA ARG A 314 8.06 4.47 11.04
C ARG A 314 8.95 5.17 12.05
N MET A 315 9.66 4.42 12.88
CA MET A 315 10.56 4.99 13.90
C MET A 315 11.74 5.77 13.29
N GLU A 316 12.24 5.32 12.14
CA GLU A 316 13.37 5.94 11.47
C GLU A 316 13.00 7.30 10.89
N GLU A 317 13.90 8.27 11.06
CA GLU A 317 13.69 9.63 10.59
C GLU A 317 13.49 9.67 9.08
N ASN A 318 12.38 10.27 8.66
CA ASN A 318 12.07 10.61 7.28
C ASN A 318 11.63 12.07 7.22
N PRO A 319 12.37 12.96 6.55
CA PRO A 319 12.08 14.39 6.57
C PRO A 319 10.81 14.77 5.79
N VAL A 320 10.21 13.83 5.06
CA VAL A 320 8.99 14.04 4.27
C VAL A 320 7.80 14.29 5.20
N VAL A 321 7.20 15.47 5.08
CA VAL A 321 5.98 15.83 5.79
C VAL A 321 4.77 15.15 5.16
N LEU A 322 3.83 14.71 5.98
CA LEU A 322 2.54 14.22 5.51
C LEU A 322 1.72 15.39 4.95
N GLN A 323 1.14 15.20 3.76
CA GLN A 323 0.37 16.21 3.05
C GLN A 323 -1.01 15.67 2.70
N PRO A 324 -2.03 16.53 2.61
CA PRO A 324 -3.35 16.14 2.11
C PRO A 324 -3.24 15.33 0.83
N LYS A 325 -4.10 14.31 0.70
CA LYS A 325 -4.17 13.38 -0.43
C LYS A 325 -3.01 12.37 -0.53
N MET A 326 -2.13 12.31 0.46
CA MET A 326 -1.21 11.17 0.61
C MET A 326 -1.96 9.97 1.19
N LEU A 327 -1.75 8.80 0.60
CA LEU A 327 -2.23 7.51 1.09
C LEU A 327 -1.09 6.79 1.82
N THR A 328 -1.38 6.19 2.97
CA THR A 328 -0.44 5.34 3.72
C THR A 328 -1.15 4.13 4.33
N SER A 329 -0.46 3.02 4.57
CA SER A 329 -0.93 1.98 5.49
C SER A 329 -0.85 2.47 6.94
N ASN A 330 -1.63 1.81 7.81
CA ASN A 330 -1.62 1.88 9.27
C ASN A 330 -1.76 0.43 9.72
N GLU A 331 -0.64 -0.18 10.12
CA GLU A 331 -0.47 -1.64 10.23
C GLU A 331 0.33 -2.07 11.47
N PRO A 332 0.00 -1.63 12.70
CA PRO A 332 0.68 -2.15 13.88
C PRO A 332 0.50 -3.66 14.02
N GLY A 333 1.43 -4.30 14.73
CA GLY A 333 1.36 -5.72 15.00
C GLY A 333 2.11 -6.16 16.25
N VAL A 334 2.01 -7.44 16.56
CA VAL A 334 2.84 -8.12 17.56
C VAL A 334 3.09 -9.55 17.07
N TYR A 335 4.27 -10.07 17.36
CA TYR A 335 4.72 -11.36 16.85
C TYR A 335 5.44 -12.12 17.97
N LYS A 336 4.78 -13.15 18.52
CA LYS A 336 5.32 -14.00 19.57
C LYS A 336 5.81 -15.30 18.96
N ASP A 337 7.13 -15.41 18.85
CA ASP A 337 7.81 -16.54 18.21
C ASP A 337 7.34 -17.88 18.80
N GLY A 338 6.98 -18.81 17.92
CA GLY A 338 6.45 -20.12 18.28
C GLY A 338 5.01 -20.14 18.83
N ASP A 339 4.28 -19.02 18.83
CA ASP A 339 2.91 -18.97 19.40
C ASP A 339 1.87 -18.34 18.46
N HIS A 340 1.88 -17.00 18.32
CA HIS A 340 0.93 -16.29 17.46
C HIS A 340 1.47 -14.96 16.96
N GLY A 341 0.90 -14.47 15.86
CA GLY A 341 1.13 -13.11 15.41
C GLY A 341 -0.16 -12.41 15.02
N ILE A 342 -0.17 -11.11 15.27
CA ILE A 342 -1.31 -10.24 15.03
C ILE A 342 -0.83 -9.03 14.25
N ARG A 343 -1.57 -8.67 13.20
CA ARG A 343 -1.45 -7.38 12.53
C ARG A 343 -2.84 -6.93 12.10
N ILE A 344 -3.12 -5.65 12.27
CA ILE A 344 -4.37 -5.03 11.85
C ILE A 344 -3.99 -3.88 10.96
N GLU A 345 -4.40 -3.95 9.69
CA GLU A 345 -3.97 -2.96 8.71
C GLU A 345 -5.12 -2.35 7.94
N ASN A 346 -5.09 -1.03 7.82
CA ASN A 346 -5.90 -0.29 6.88
C ASN A 346 -5.04 0.70 6.09
N LEU A 347 -5.45 0.99 4.87
CA LEU A 347 -5.03 2.20 4.19
C LEU A 347 -5.79 3.40 4.76
N VAL A 348 -5.05 4.50 4.95
CA VAL A 348 -5.53 5.77 5.44
C VAL A 348 -5.11 6.91 4.52
N LEU A 349 -6.03 7.84 4.26
CA LEU A 349 -5.81 9.04 3.45
C LEU A 349 -5.63 10.25 4.35
N VAL A 350 -4.59 11.04 4.12
CA VAL A 350 -4.39 12.31 4.83
C VAL A 350 -5.38 13.35 4.31
N CYS A 351 -6.17 13.92 5.22
CA CYS A 351 -7.23 14.88 4.94
C CYS A 351 -7.08 16.15 5.79
N ASN A 352 -7.63 17.26 5.31
CA ASN A 352 -7.69 18.49 6.11
C ASN A 352 -8.64 18.31 7.32
N ALA A 353 -8.24 18.84 8.48
CA ALA A 353 -8.99 18.79 9.74
C ALA A 353 -9.35 20.18 10.29
N GLY A 354 -9.27 21.20 9.42
CA GLY A 354 -9.53 22.62 9.74
C GLY A 354 -8.32 23.32 10.35
N GLU A 355 -8.53 24.56 10.77
CA GLU A 355 -7.51 25.41 11.39
C GLU A 355 -7.53 25.28 12.92
N GLY A 356 -6.35 25.34 13.53
CA GLY A 356 -6.15 25.45 14.98
C GLY A 356 -5.40 26.73 15.34
N MET A 357 -5.00 26.87 16.61
CA MET A 357 -4.35 28.08 17.13
C MET A 357 -3.03 28.44 16.41
N TYR A 358 -2.32 27.46 15.85
CA TYR A 358 -1.00 27.64 15.23
C TYR A 358 -0.96 27.23 13.75
N GLY A 359 -2.11 27.24 13.07
CA GLY A 359 -2.22 26.93 11.64
C GLY A 359 -3.07 25.69 11.35
N ASP A 360 -2.90 25.15 10.15
CA ASP A 360 -3.69 24.04 9.63
C ASP A 360 -3.45 22.73 10.37
N TYR A 361 -4.51 21.96 10.55
CA TYR A 361 -4.45 20.60 11.06
C TYR A 361 -4.90 19.60 9.99
N LEU A 362 -4.35 18.41 10.09
CA LEU A 362 -4.61 17.25 9.27
C LEU A 362 -5.19 16.12 10.14
N LYS A 363 -5.84 15.17 9.49
CA LYS A 363 -6.35 13.93 10.08
C LYS A 363 -6.28 12.81 9.07
N PHE A 364 -6.57 11.59 9.50
CA PHE A 364 -6.73 10.46 8.60
C PHE A 364 -8.20 10.16 8.30
N GLU A 365 -8.46 9.72 7.07
CA GLU A 365 -9.67 9.01 6.66
C GLU A 365 -9.32 7.54 6.43
N THR A 366 -10.06 6.61 7.04
CA THR A 366 -9.86 5.18 6.80
C THR A 366 -10.48 4.76 5.47
N MET A 367 -9.65 4.26 4.56
CA MET A 367 -10.04 3.88 3.20
C MET A 367 -10.46 2.42 3.12
N THR A 368 -9.77 1.53 3.83
CA THR A 368 -10.02 0.09 3.82
C THR A 368 -11.38 -0.26 4.40
N LEU A 369 -12.16 -1.06 3.67
CA LEU A 369 -13.49 -1.54 4.07
C LEU A 369 -13.47 -3.04 4.35
N CYS A 370 -13.15 -3.43 5.58
CA CYS A 370 -13.12 -4.84 5.98
C CYS A 370 -13.36 -4.95 7.49
N PRO A 371 -14.28 -5.82 7.97
CA PRO A 371 -14.57 -5.92 9.41
C PRO A 371 -13.31 -6.29 10.20
N ILE A 372 -13.23 -5.77 11.43
CA ILE A 372 -12.18 -6.12 12.41
C ILE A 372 -12.77 -7.20 13.33
N CYS A 373 -11.97 -8.21 13.68
CA CYS A 373 -12.45 -9.40 14.39
C CYS A 373 -12.87 -9.07 15.82
N LEU A 374 -14.19 -9.04 16.08
CA LEU A 374 -14.73 -8.75 17.42
C LEU A 374 -14.36 -9.82 18.46
N LYS A 375 -14.16 -11.09 18.05
CA LYS A 375 -13.80 -12.19 18.96
C LYS A 375 -12.42 -11.99 19.61
N GLY A 376 -11.49 -11.31 18.93
CA GLY A 376 -10.17 -11.01 19.46
C GLY A 376 -10.16 -9.93 20.53
N ILE A 377 -11.26 -9.19 20.71
CA ILE A 377 -11.29 -7.99 21.54
C ILE A 377 -11.68 -8.33 22.99
N ILE A 378 -10.94 -7.77 23.95
CA ILE A 378 -11.34 -7.65 25.36
C ILE A 378 -11.97 -6.26 25.54
N LYS A 379 -13.30 -6.19 25.61
CA LYS A 379 -14.06 -4.93 25.61
C LYS A 379 -13.63 -4.01 26.76
N GLU A 380 -13.32 -4.59 27.91
CA GLU A 380 -12.94 -3.90 29.13
C GLU A 380 -11.61 -3.14 29.03
N MET A 381 -10.78 -3.46 28.03
CA MET A 381 -9.52 -2.75 27.76
C MET A 381 -9.69 -1.55 26.82
N LEU A 382 -10.86 -1.42 26.19
CA LEU A 382 -11.16 -0.31 25.30
C LEU A 382 -11.80 0.86 26.06
N ASP A 383 -11.37 2.07 25.74
CA ASP A 383 -12.06 3.27 26.20
C ASP A 383 -13.29 3.59 25.33
N THR A 384 -14.03 4.62 25.73
CA THR A 384 -15.26 5.03 25.03
C THR A 384 -14.98 5.56 23.62
N GLU A 385 -13.86 6.25 23.39
CA GLU A 385 -13.51 6.78 22.08
C GLU A 385 -13.14 5.65 21.11
N GLU A 386 -12.40 4.65 21.59
CA GLU A 386 -12.03 3.46 20.83
C GLU A 386 -13.25 2.60 20.46
N ILE A 387 -14.17 2.38 21.40
CA ILE A 387 -15.43 1.69 21.13
C ILE A 387 -16.25 2.46 20.09
N ASN A 388 -16.36 3.78 20.24
CA ASN A 388 -17.11 4.62 19.29
C ASN A 388 -16.46 4.60 17.90
N TRP A 389 -15.14 4.66 17.81
CA TRP A 389 -14.44 4.55 16.54
C TRP A 389 -14.73 3.22 15.86
N LEU A 390 -14.61 2.09 16.58
CA LEU A 390 -14.84 0.77 16.02
C LEU A 390 -16.29 0.60 15.55
N ASN A 391 -17.26 1.02 16.36
CA ASN A 391 -18.67 0.96 16.02
C ASN A 391 -18.99 1.80 14.77
N ASN A 392 -18.43 3.02 14.67
CA ASN A 392 -18.61 3.88 13.50
C ASN A 392 -17.93 3.31 12.25
N TYR A 393 -16.72 2.75 12.40
CA TYR A 393 -16.01 2.08 11.32
C TYR A 393 -16.79 0.86 10.81
N HIS A 394 -17.26 0.00 11.70
CA HIS A 394 -18.07 -1.18 11.37
C HIS A 394 -19.39 -0.82 10.70
N LYS A 395 -20.06 0.24 11.17
CA LYS A 395 -21.24 0.79 10.50
C LYS A 395 -20.92 1.23 9.07
N LEU A 396 -19.83 1.98 8.86
CA LEU A 396 -19.38 2.40 7.53
C LEU A 396 -19.09 1.19 6.63
N VAL A 397 -18.38 0.17 7.13
CA VAL A 397 -18.08 -1.07 6.39
C VAL A 397 -19.38 -1.73 5.94
N TYR A 398 -20.34 -1.92 6.85
CA TYR A 398 -21.63 -2.52 6.52
C TYR A 398 -22.39 -1.70 5.45
N GLU A 399 -22.51 -0.38 5.64
CA GLU A 399 -23.24 0.51 4.73
C GLU A 399 -22.62 0.54 3.33
N LYS A 400 -21.29 0.50 3.21
CA LYS A 400 -20.60 0.56 1.92
C LYS A 400 -20.61 -0.78 1.17
N LEU A 401 -20.57 -1.90 1.87
CA LEU A 401 -20.44 -3.22 1.24
C LEU A 401 -21.79 -3.91 1.02
N SER A 402 -22.74 -3.80 1.96
CA SER A 402 -24.02 -4.52 1.91
C SER A 402 -24.84 -4.35 0.62
N PRO A 403 -24.87 -3.20 -0.08
CA PRO A 403 -25.65 -3.08 -1.31
C PRO A 403 -25.23 -4.00 -2.46
N ARG A 404 -24.02 -4.59 -2.38
CA ARG A 404 -23.45 -5.49 -3.40
C ARG A 404 -23.26 -6.92 -2.91
N LEU A 405 -23.74 -7.23 -1.72
CA LEU A 405 -23.65 -8.55 -1.11
C LEU A 405 -25.01 -9.28 -1.22
N SER A 406 -24.98 -10.61 -1.18
CA SER A 406 -26.18 -11.42 -1.08
C SER A 406 -26.86 -11.24 0.28
N THR A 407 -28.10 -11.73 0.43
CA THR A 407 -28.84 -11.69 1.70
C THR A 407 -28.08 -12.39 2.83
N GLU A 408 -27.48 -13.55 2.55
CA GLU A 408 -26.70 -14.32 3.54
C GLU A 408 -25.39 -13.61 3.91
N GLU A 409 -24.68 -13.07 2.91
CA GLU A 409 -23.46 -12.29 3.13
C GLU A 409 -23.75 -11.01 3.94
N CYS A 410 -24.88 -10.35 3.69
CA CYS A 410 -25.32 -9.20 4.48
C CYS A 410 -25.64 -9.58 5.93
N ALA A 411 -26.30 -10.72 6.14
CA ALA A 411 -26.61 -11.19 7.49
C ALA A 411 -25.33 -11.53 8.26
N TRP A 412 -24.38 -12.20 7.60
CA TRP A 412 -23.05 -12.48 8.14
C TRP A 412 -22.30 -11.18 8.48
N LEU A 413 -22.24 -10.23 7.53
CA LEU A 413 -21.53 -8.97 7.75
C LEU A 413 -22.13 -8.18 8.91
N ARG A 414 -23.46 -8.13 9.02
CA ARG A 414 -24.16 -7.45 10.12
C ARG A 414 -23.75 -8.00 11.49
N GLU A 415 -23.55 -9.31 11.60
CA GLU A 415 -23.09 -9.96 12.84
C GLU A 415 -21.66 -9.54 13.17
N LYS A 416 -20.76 -9.53 12.17
CA LYS A 416 -19.35 -9.13 12.35
C LYS A 416 -19.15 -7.64 12.58
N THR A 417 -20.13 -6.82 12.21
CA THR A 417 -20.11 -5.35 12.37
C THR A 417 -21.10 -4.86 13.42
N LYS A 418 -21.55 -5.72 14.35
CA LYS A 418 -22.41 -5.31 15.45
C LYS A 418 -21.65 -4.40 16.41
N ALA A 419 -22.36 -3.43 16.99
CA ALA A 419 -21.77 -2.55 17.99
C ALA A 419 -21.32 -3.33 19.23
N LEU A 420 -20.17 -2.96 19.80
CA LEU A 420 -19.58 -3.61 20.98
C LEU A 420 -20.35 -3.35 22.29
#